data_AF-F4BNG6-F1
#
_entry.id   AF-F4BNG6-F1
#
_cell.length_a   1.000
_cell.length_b   1.000
_cell.length_c   1.000
_cell.angle_alpha   90.00
_cell.angle_beta   90.00
_cell.angle_gamma   90.00
#
_symmetry.space_group_name_H-M   'P 1'
#
loop_
_entity.id
_entity.type
_entity.pdbx_description
1 polymer ?
#
loop_
_entity_poly.entity_id
_entity_poly.type
_entity_poly.pdbx_seq_one_letter_code
_entity_poly.pdbx_strand_id
1 'polypeptide(L)' 'MQEFNQMGYHQINEEDLWNYVTSFCWKKIRPTHYYQQINDIMKITPNQYLDYAALEAQVYKVTSLEEMNFDDLF' A
#
# COMPACT_ATOMS: atom_id res chain seq x y z
N MET A 1 9.44 10.34 -6.00
CA MET A 1 10.18 10.25 -4.71
C MET A 1 10.36 11.59 -3.98
N GLN A 2 10.62 12.70 -4.68
CA GLN A 2 10.73 14.02 -4.03
C GLN A 2 9.41 14.49 -3.39
N GLU A 3 8.27 14.30 -4.07
CA GLU A 3 6.95 14.68 -3.56
C GLU A 3 6.58 13.94 -2.26
N PHE A 4 6.89 12.64 -2.17
CA PHE A 4 6.66 11.83 -0.96
C PHE A 4 7.55 12.26 0.22
N ASN A 5 8.82 12.57 -0.06
CA ASN A 5 9.75 13.09 0.95
C ASN A 5 9.34 14.48 1.45
N GLN A 6 8.87 15.36 0.56
CA GLN A 6 8.38 16.69 0.94
C GLN A 6 7.10 16.63 1.77
N MET A 7 6.29 15.58 1.62
CA MET A 7 5.09 15.33 2.44
C MET A 7 5.38 14.61 3.77
N GLY A 8 6.65 14.34 4.09
CA GLY A 8 7.05 13.67 5.34
C GLY A 8 6.90 12.15 5.31
N TYR A 9 6.58 11.56 4.17
CA TYR A 9 6.46 10.12 4.00
C TYR A 9 7.83 9.45 3.76
N HIS A 10 8.75 9.66 4.71
CA HIS A 10 10.11 9.10 4.67
C HIS A 10 10.13 7.56 4.81
N GLN A 11 9.00 6.96 5.19
CA GLN A 11 8.83 5.51 5.38
C GLN A 11 8.28 4.76 4.15
N ILE A 12 7.85 5.45 3.09
CA ILE A 12 7.35 4.77 1.89
C ILE A 12 8.54 4.29 1.08
N ASN A 13 8.78 2.97 1.07
CA ASN A 13 9.82 2.38 0.26
C ASN A 13 9.32 2.08 -1.16
N GLU A 14 10.27 1.96 -2.09
CA GLU A 14 9.98 1.54 -3.46
C GLU A 14 9.30 0.15 -3.49
N GLU A 15 9.64 -0.70 -2.54
CA GLU A 15 9.04 -2.02 -2.37
C GLU A 15 7.56 -1.94 -1.98
N ASP A 16 7.19 -1.01 -1.09
CA ASP A 16 5.79 -0.81 -0.68
C ASP A 16 4.94 -0.31 -1.85
N LEU A 17 5.48 0.61 -2.64
CA LEU A 17 4.83 1.08 -3.87
C LEU A 17 4.72 -0.04 -4.91
N TRP A 18 5.75 -0.88 -5.06
CA TRP A 18 5.69 -2.03 -5.96
C TRP A 18 4.63 -3.06 -5.51
N ASN A 19 4.55 -3.33 -4.21
CA ASN A 19 3.53 -4.19 -3.62
C ASN A 19 2.12 -3.60 -3.82
N TYR A 20 1.94 -2.30 -3.62
CA TYR A 20 0.70 -1.60 -3.93
C TYR A 20 0.30 -1.77 -5.41
N VAL A 21 1.22 -1.55 -6.33
CA VAL A 21 0.92 -1.65 -7.77
C VAL A 21 0.57 -3.08 -8.17
N THR A 22 1.32 -4.05 -7.69
CA THR A 22 1.10 -5.45 -8.04
C THR A 22 -0.14 -6.05 -7.37
N SER A 23 -0.41 -5.67 -6.12
CA SER A 23 -1.49 -6.24 -5.30
C SER A 23 -2.82 -5.48 -5.42
N PHE A 24 -2.78 -4.19 -5.75
CA PHE A 24 -3.96 -3.34 -5.86
C PHE A 24 -4.23 -2.89 -7.31
N CYS A 25 -3.30 -2.21 -7.97
CA CYS A 25 -3.50 -1.69 -9.33
C CYS A 25 -3.62 -2.81 -10.38
N TRP A 26 -2.74 -3.79 -10.35
CA TRP A 26 -2.71 -4.91 -11.30
C TRP A 26 -3.39 -6.17 -10.77
N LYS A 27 -4.15 -6.06 -9.67
CA LYS A 27 -4.89 -7.18 -9.06
C LYS A 27 -5.82 -7.87 -10.05
N LYS A 28 -6.45 -7.09 -10.93
CA LYS A 28 -7.45 -7.58 -11.90
C LYS A 28 -6.90 -7.74 -13.31
N ILE A 29 -6.11 -6.78 -13.77
CA ILE A 29 -5.57 -6.77 -15.13
C ILE A 29 -4.15 -6.22 -15.06
N ARG A 30 -3.16 -7.06 -15.41
CA ARG A 30 -1.79 -6.62 -15.61
C ARG A 30 -1.60 -6.19 -17.06
N PRO A 31 -1.11 -4.97 -17.34
CA PRO A 31 -0.79 -4.56 -18.70
C PRO A 31 0.27 -5.47 -19.31
N THR A 32 0.09 -5.88 -20.56
CA THR A 32 1.02 -6.77 -21.28
C THR A 32 2.28 -6.05 -21.75
N HIS A 33 2.21 -4.72 -21.90
CA HIS A 33 3.31 -3.90 -22.39
C HIS A 33 3.97 -3.07 -21.29
N TYR A 34 5.30 -3.09 -21.28
CA TYR A 34 6.13 -2.38 -20.30
C TYR A 34 5.84 -0.87 -20.21
N TYR A 35 5.61 -0.20 -21.33
CA TYR A 35 5.33 1.24 -21.33
C TYR A 35 4.02 1.59 -20.63
N GLN A 36 3.01 0.70 -20.69
CA GLN A 36 1.74 0.90 -19.98
C GLN A 36 1.94 0.74 -18.48
N GLN A 37 2.74 -0.25 -18.08
CA GLN A 37 3.09 -0.46 -16.68
C GLN A 37 3.79 0.77 -16.08
N ILE A 38 4.76 1.33 -16.81
CA ILE A 38 5.46 2.55 -16.36
C ILE A 38 4.50 3.73 -16.29
N ASN A 39 3.63 3.91 -17.29
CA ASN A 39 2.66 5.00 -17.29
C ASN A 39 1.65 4.88 -16.13
N ASP A 40 1.21 3.67 -15.82
CA ASP A 40 0.34 3.41 -14.66
C ASP A 40 1.06 3.75 -13.36
N ILE A 41 2.32 3.32 -13.19
CA ILE A 41 3.14 3.64 -12.02
C ILE A 41 3.35 5.15 -11.89
N MET A 42 3.66 5.84 -12.98
CA MET A 42 3.89 7.29 -13.00
C MET A 42 2.62 8.11 -12.71
N LYS A 43 1.43 7.53 -12.91
CA LYS A 43 0.14 8.17 -12.59
C LYS A 43 -0.27 7.98 -11.13
N ILE A 44 0.43 7.14 -10.37
CA ILE A 44 0.10 6.92 -8.96
C ILE A 44 0.36 8.18 -8.18
N THR A 45 -0.70 8.66 -7.54
CA THR A 45 -0.61 9.79 -6.63
C THR A 45 -0.43 9.30 -5.20
N PRO A 46 0.26 10.06 -4.33
CA PRO A 46 0.42 9.72 -2.92
C PRO A 46 -0.89 9.39 -2.21
N ASN A 47 -1.97 10.12 -2.53
CA ASN A 47 -3.30 9.88 -1.97
C ASN A 47 -3.80 8.44 -2.19
N GLN A 48 -3.60 7.89 -3.37
CA GLN A 48 -4.06 6.52 -3.69
C GLN A 48 -3.30 5.47 -2.87
N TYR A 49 -1.99 5.67 -2.71
CA TYR A 49 -1.18 4.82 -1.86
C TYR A 49 -1.58 4.94 -0.38
N LEU A 50 -1.88 6.16 0.09
CA LEU A 50 -2.33 6.37 1.47
C LEU A 50 -3.69 5.75 1.76
N ASP A 51 -4.63 5.83 0.81
CA ASP A 51 -5.93 5.15 0.92
C ASP A 51 -5.74 3.63 1.04
N TYR A 52 -4.83 3.06 0.25
CA TYR A 52 -4.47 1.65 0.34
C TYR A 52 -3.79 1.30 1.68
N ALA A 53 -2.80 2.08 2.10
CA ALA A 53 -2.08 1.86 3.36
C ALA A 53 -3.01 2.01 4.57
N ALA A 54 -3.94 2.96 4.54
CA ALA A 54 -4.97 3.11 5.57
C ALA A 54 -5.96 1.93 5.57
N LEU A 55 -6.30 1.38 4.40
CA LEU A 55 -7.13 0.18 4.30
C LEU A 55 -6.38 -1.04 4.87
N GLU A 56 -5.12 -1.25 4.50
CA GLU A 56 -4.29 -2.33 5.05
C GLU A 56 -4.12 -2.20 6.56
N ALA A 57 -3.83 -0.99 7.07
CA ALA A 57 -3.70 -0.77 8.51
C ALA A 57 -5.01 -1.06 9.26
N GLN A 58 -6.17 -0.73 8.68
CA GLN A 58 -7.46 -1.08 9.27
C GLN A 58 -7.72 -2.59 9.25
N VAL A 59 -7.46 -3.26 8.12
CA VAL A 59 -7.63 -4.71 8.01
C VAL A 59 -6.69 -5.45 8.97
N TYR A 60 -5.41 -5.07 9.01
CA TYR A 60 -4.41 -5.66 9.90
C TYR A 60 -4.75 -5.41 11.38
N LYS A 61 -5.18 -4.20 11.73
CA LYS A 61 -5.57 -3.86 13.11
C LYS A 61 -6.82 -4.63 13.57
N VAL A 62 -7.76 -4.93 12.66
CA VAL A 62 -8.94 -5.75 12.97
C VAL A 62 -8.52 -7.22 13.18
N THR A 63 -7.62 -7.76 12.36
CA THR A 63 -7.09 -9.13 12.56
C THR A 63 -6.29 -9.24 13.87
N SER A 64 -5.46 -8.25 14.21
CA SER A 64 -4.68 -8.27 15.45
C SER A 64 -5.54 -8.20 16.73
N LEU A 65 -6.76 -7.66 16.68
CA LEU A 65 -7.66 -7.60 17.83
C LEU A 65 -8.36 -8.95 18.11
N GLU A 66 -8.59 -9.76 17.08
CA GLU A 66 -9.16 -11.11 17.24
C GLU A 66 -8.12 -12.12 17.78
N GLU A 67 -6.83 -11.83 17.61
CA GLU A 67 -5.71 -12.61 18.17
C GLU A 67 -5.23 -12.11 19.55
N MET A 68 -5.84 -11.06 20.12
CA MET A 68 -5.58 -10.69 21.52
C MET A 68 -6.23 -11.73 22.44
N ASN A 69 -5.45 -12.75 22.80
CA ASN A 69 -5.81 -13.69 23.83
C ASN A 69 -5.86 -12.95 25.19
N PHE A 70 -7.05 -12.79 25.76
CA PHE A 70 -7.29 -12.15 27.05
C PHE A 70 -7.08 -13.12 28.24
N ASP A 71 -6.60 -14.35 28.01
CA ASP A 71 -6.40 -15.33 29.09
C ASP A 71 -5.27 -14.93 30.05
N ASP A 72 -4.41 -13.98 29.67
CA ASP A 72 -3.33 -13.44 30.52
C ASP A 72 -3.79 -12.26 31.41
N LEU A 73 -5.09 -11.90 31.39
CA LEU A 73 -5.68 -10.80 32.17
C LEU A 73 -6.47 -11.25 33.41
N PHE A 74 -6.45 -12.55 33.75
CA PHE A 74 -7.11 -13.10 34.94
C PHE A 74 -6.21 -14.02 35.76
#